data_AF-A0A4Q2YRE6-F1
#
_entry.id   AF-A0A4Q2YRE6-F1
#
_cell.length_a   1.000
_cell.length_b   1.000
_cell.length_c   1.000
_cell.angle_alpha   90.00
_cell.angle_beta   90.00
_cell.angle_gamma   90.00
#
_symmetry.space_group_name_H-M   'P 1'
#
loop_
_entity.id
_entity.type
_entity.pdbx_description
1 polymer ?
#
loop_
_entity_poly.entity_id
_entity_poly.type
_entity_poly.pdbx_seq_one_letter_code
_entity_poly.pdbx_strand_id
1 'polypeptide(L)'
;GDTSFDVDGAVFGWFDRWLKGNKRAFPDSTPHVRYFAMGANQWRSNESWPPKGTKSLRLYLDSDGDANSLNGGGRLVAAAPGTDTPDRFRYDPMNPVPTVGGGDCCNGGIVIPGAFDQRGVEIRDDVLVYSTEPLTEAIEVSGFVDAVLHVSSSAPDTDFAVKLVDVAPDGTAWIIGDTIFRARYRGGFDKPAMMRPGEVYPIKPSPIATSIRFGVGHRIRVEVTSSNFPKFVRNLNTGGPNERESKGVVATNVIHHAPGRPSYVELPVVR
;
A
#
# COMPACT_ATOMS: atom_id res chain seq x y z
N GLY A 1 2.68 23.81 1.38
CA GLY A 1 3.64 24.04 0.28
C GLY A 1 2.87 24.28 -0.99
N ASP A 2 3.50 24.91 -1.97
CA ASP A 2 2.90 25.09 -3.31
C ASP A 2 3.14 23.83 -4.15
N THR A 3 2.05 23.20 -4.61
CA THR A 3 2.08 22.03 -5.48
C THR A 3 2.00 22.40 -6.96
N SER A 4 1.99 23.70 -7.30
CA SER A 4 1.96 24.14 -8.70
C SER A 4 3.20 23.63 -9.45
N PHE A 5 2.98 23.13 -10.65
CA PHE A 5 4.01 22.67 -11.56
C PHE A 5 3.56 22.91 -12.99
N ASP A 6 4.38 23.59 -13.77
CA ASP A 6 4.10 23.89 -15.18
C ASP A 6 4.31 22.64 -16.04
N VAL A 7 3.32 21.74 -15.97
CA VAL A 7 3.29 20.49 -16.75
C VAL A 7 3.32 20.82 -18.25
N ASP A 8 2.50 21.77 -18.69
CA ASP A 8 2.37 22.13 -20.10
C ASP A 8 3.68 22.69 -20.65
N GLY A 9 4.32 23.63 -19.93
CA GLY A 9 5.63 24.15 -20.31
C GLY A 9 6.71 23.08 -20.36
N ALA A 10 6.71 22.12 -19.43
CA ALA A 10 7.64 20.99 -19.46
C ALA A 10 7.41 20.08 -20.68
N VAL A 11 6.15 19.75 -20.98
CA VAL A 11 5.77 18.91 -22.13
C VAL A 11 6.10 19.59 -23.46
N PHE A 12 5.71 20.86 -23.63
CA PHE A 12 5.99 21.62 -24.85
C PHE A 12 7.48 21.87 -25.03
N GLY A 13 8.21 22.16 -23.96
CA GLY A 13 9.67 22.30 -24.01
C GLY A 13 10.35 21.02 -24.52
N TRP A 14 9.88 19.85 -24.07
CA TRP A 14 10.39 18.56 -24.56
C TRP A 14 10.12 18.38 -26.06
N PHE A 15 8.89 18.64 -26.52
CA PHE A 15 8.56 18.55 -27.95
C PHE A 15 9.34 19.56 -28.80
N ASP A 16 9.53 20.78 -28.32
CA ASP A 16 10.30 21.80 -29.05
C ASP A 16 11.76 21.36 -29.25
N ARG A 17 12.36 20.69 -28.26
CA ARG A 17 13.72 20.13 -28.37
C ARG A 17 13.80 19.00 -29.38
N TRP A 18 12.93 18.01 -29.27
CA TRP A 18 13.07 16.75 -30.02
C TRP A 18 12.33 16.70 -31.35
N LEU A 19 11.22 17.44 -31.49
CA LEU A 19 10.41 17.46 -32.71
C LEU A 19 10.62 18.71 -33.56
N LYS A 20 10.94 19.86 -32.96
CA LYS A 20 11.17 21.12 -33.68
C LYS A 20 12.65 21.52 -33.82
N GLY A 21 13.56 20.75 -33.21
CA GLY A 21 15.01 21.00 -33.27
C GLY A 21 15.48 22.23 -32.48
N ASN A 22 14.66 22.79 -31.59
CA ASN A 22 15.05 23.91 -30.74
C ASN A 22 15.99 23.42 -29.64
N LYS A 23 17.30 23.50 -29.90
CA LYS A 23 18.31 23.01 -28.96
C LYS A 23 18.31 23.71 -27.59
N ARG A 24 17.70 24.89 -27.45
CA ARG A 24 17.63 25.60 -26.15
C ARG A 24 16.44 25.16 -25.30
N ALA A 25 15.41 24.57 -25.91
CA ALA A 25 14.28 23.99 -25.18
C ALA A 25 14.74 22.73 -24.44
N PHE A 26 14.15 22.46 -23.27
CA PHE A 26 14.45 21.29 -22.43
C PHE A 26 15.96 21.06 -22.22
N PRO A 27 16.64 21.97 -21.49
CA PRO A 27 18.10 21.93 -21.36
C PRO A 27 18.57 20.62 -20.70
N ASP A 28 19.80 20.21 -20.98
CA ASP A 28 20.39 18.98 -20.40
C ASP A 28 20.51 19.05 -18.86
N SER A 29 20.40 20.24 -18.27
CA SER A 29 20.30 20.44 -16.82
C SER A 29 18.89 20.19 -16.25
N THR A 30 17.92 19.82 -17.08
CA THR A 30 16.58 19.46 -16.63
C THR A 30 16.67 18.13 -15.88
N PRO A 31 16.27 18.06 -14.60
CA PRO A 31 16.38 16.82 -13.83
C PRO A 31 15.51 15.73 -14.43
N HIS A 32 16.03 14.49 -14.45
CA HIS A 32 15.33 13.33 -14.98
C HIS A 32 14.08 12.97 -14.17
N VAL A 33 14.10 13.24 -12.86
CA VAL A 33 12.99 12.98 -11.96
C VAL A 33 12.68 14.25 -11.17
N ARG A 34 11.40 14.64 -11.18
CA ARG A 34 10.84 15.62 -10.25
C ARG A 34 9.68 14.98 -9.52
N TYR A 35 9.60 15.16 -8.21
CA TYR A 35 8.54 14.60 -7.38
C TYR A 35 8.21 15.54 -6.23
N PHE A 36 6.97 15.51 -5.77
CA PHE A 36 6.56 16.28 -4.60
C PHE A 36 6.70 15.40 -3.34
N ALA A 37 7.58 15.79 -2.43
CA ALA A 37 7.74 15.11 -1.15
C ALA A 37 6.63 15.57 -0.20
N MET A 38 5.60 14.74 -0.04
CA MET A 38 4.50 14.97 0.89
C MET A 38 5.03 15.03 2.34
N GLY A 39 4.30 15.66 3.25
CA GLY A 39 4.73 15.87 4.65
C GLY A 39 5.79 16.97 4.79
N ALA A 40 6.84 16.95 3.97
CA ALA A 40 7.74 18.10 3.77
C ALA A 40 7.06 19.22 2.96
N ASN A 41 6.12 18.84 2.09
CA ASN A 41 5.37 19.72 1.19
C ASN A 41 6.27 20.56 0.27
N GLN A 42 7.24 19.89 -0.37
CA GLN A 42 8.26 20.50 -1.21
C GLN A 42 8.51 19.69 -2.48
N TRP A 43 8.70 20.39 -3.61
CA TRP A 43 9.23 19.78 -4.82
C TRP A 43 10.69 19.37 -4.64
N ARG A 44 11.01 18.16 -5.08
CA ARG A 44 12.36 17.60 -5.12
C ARG A 44 12.72 17.19 -6.54
N SER A 45 14.01 17.16 -6.81
CA SER A 45 14.57 16.72 -8.08
C SER A 45 15.66 15.68 -7.83
N ASN A 46 15.76 14.68 -8.71
CA ASN A 46 16.80 13.66 -8.64
C ASN A 46 17.15 13.14 -10.05
N GLU A 47 18.28 12.43 -10.13
CA GLU A 47 18.76 11.80 -11.37
C GLU A 47 18.13 10.43 -11.61
N SER A 48 17.57 9.80 -10.57
CA SER A 48 16.96 8.48 -10.62
C SER A 48 15.74 8.36 -9.73
N TRP A 49 14.89 7.38 -10.03
CA TRP A 49 13.81 6.93 -9.17
C TRP A 49 13.95 5.43 -8.92
N PRO A 50 14.06 4.97 -7.66
CA PRO A 50 14.16 5.77 -6.43
C PRO A 50 15.39 6.69 -6.37
N PRO A 51 15.40 7.72 -5.49
CA PRO A 51 16.58 8.53 -5.22
C PRO A 51 17.84 7.71 -4.94
N LYS A 52 19.02 8.18 -5.37
CA LYS A 52 20.29 7.52 -5.02
C LYS A 52 20.53 7.58 -3.51
N GLY A 53 21.12 6.53 -2.95
CA GLY A 53 21.45 6.44 -1.53
C GLY A 53 20.29 5.99 -0.63
N THR A 54 19.11 5.74 -1.19
CA THR A 54 17.98 5.13 -0.50
C THR A 54 18.37 3.79 0.13
N LYS A 55 18.04 3.62 1.40
CA LYS A 55 18.25 2.38 2.16
C LYS A 55 16.90 1.72 2.44
N SER A 56 16.85 0.40 2.29
CA SER A 56 15.66 -0.36 2.68
C SER A 56 15.54 -0.42 4.20
N LEU A 57 14.41 0.07 4.72
CA LEU A 57 13.95 -0.17 6.08
C LEU A 57 12.84 -1.22 6.03
N ARG A 58 13.13 -2.43 6.50
CA ARG A 58 12.13 -3.48 6.64
C ARG A 58 11.46 -3.39 8.00
N LEU A 59 10.13 -3.41 8.01
CA LEU A 59 9.31 -3.50 9.21
C LEU A 59 8.42 -4.74 9.10
N TYR A 60 8.50 -5.63 10.08
CA TYR A 60 7.69 -6.82 10.18
C TYR A 60 6.35 -6.51 10.84
N LEU A 61 5.30 -7.16 10.36
CA LEU A 61 4.00 -7.16 11.03
C LEU A 61 4.10 -8.12 12.22
N ASP A 62 3.60 -7.68 13.37
CA ASP A 62 3.58 -8.43 14.63
C ASP A 62 2.33 -8.10 15.43
N SER A 63 1.85 -9.04 16.24
CA SER A 63 0.72 -8.85 17.17
C SER A 63 0.64 -10.00 18.17
N ASP A 64 -0.28 -9.90 19.12
CA ASP A 64 -0.62 -11.00 20.02
C ASP A 64 -1.87 -11.77 19.53
N GLY A 65 -2.12 -11.72 18.21
CA GLY A 65 -3.28 -12.32 17.53
C GLY A 65 -4.51 -11.40 17.52
N ASP A 66 -4.31 -10.12 17.77
CA ASP A 66 -5.31 -9.11 18.05
C ASP A 66 -5.11 -7.82 17.24
N ALA A 67 -4.52 -7.88 16.04
CA ALA A 67 -4.32 -6.70 15.19
C ALA A 67 -5.63 -6.14 14.59
N ASN A 68 -6.78 -6.75 14.87
CA ASN A 68 -8.07 -6.33 14.34
C ASN A 68 -8.51 -4.98 14.91
N SER A 69 -8.83 -4.11 13.96
CA SER A 69 -9.31 -2.75 14.07
C SER A 69 -8.33 -1.74 14.70
N LEU A 70 -8.73 -0.47 14.66
CA LEU A 70 -8.00 0.70 15.15
C LEU A 70 -7.45 0.55 16.57
N ASN A 71 -8.16 -0.20 17.43
CA ASN A 71 -7.79 -0.40 18.84
C ASN A 71 -7.08 -1.73 19.09
N GLY A 72 -6.74 -2.48 18.03
CA GLY A 72 -6.01 -3.74 18.11
C GLY A 72 -4.52 -3.57 18.47
N GLY A 73 -3.88 -4.68 18.83
CA GLY A 73 -2.50 -4.76 19.30
C GLY A 73 -1.43 -4.86 18.21
N GLY A 74 -1.77 -4.55 16.95
CA GLY A 74 -0.89 -4.73 15.79
C GLY A 74 0.27 -3.72 15.74
N ARG A 75 1.49 -4.24 15.55
CA ARG A 75 2.75 -3.49 15.61
C ARG A 75 3.55 -3.66 14.32
N LEU A 76 4.29 -2.61 13.96
CA LEU A 76 5.36 -2.67 12.96
C LEU A 76 6.71 -2.60 13.67
N VAL A 77 7.49 -3.67 13.57
CA VAL A 77 8.73 -3.86 14.35
C VAL A 77 9.93 -4.17 13.45
N ALA A 78 11.13 -3.75 13.86
CA ALA A 78 12.35 -3.95 13.06
C ALA A 78 12.89 -5.39 13.14
N ALA A 79 12.67 -6.08 14.26
CA ALA A 79 13.06 -7.47 14.45
C ALA A 79 11.94 -8.41 14.00
N ALA A 80 12.28 -9.49 13.30
CA ALA A 80 11.29 -10.48 12.88
C ALA A 80 10.68 -11.17 14.12
N PRO A 81 9.36 -11.43 14.12
CA PRO A 81 8.70 -12.15 15.21
C PRO A 81 9.29 -13.54 15.42
N GLY A 82 9.40 -13.94 16.70
CA GLY A 82 9.96 -15.23 17.12
C GLY A 82 8.94 -16.37 17.18
N THR A 83 7.65 -16.06 17.09
CA THR A 83 6.54 -17.01 17.18
C THR A 83 5.49 -16.69 16.12
N ASP A 84 4.73 -17.70 15.70
CA ASP A 84 3.59 -17.48 14.82
C ASP A 84 2.33 -17.21 15.65
N THR A 85 2.00 -15.93 15.83
CA THR A 85 0.75 -15.49 16.46
C THR A 85 -0.13 -14.82 15.41
N PRO A 86 -0.81 -15.60 14.54
CA PRO A 86 -1.42 -15.05 13.34
C PRO A 86 -2.68 -14.24 13.62
N ASP A 87 -2.89 -13.17 12.86
CA ASP A 87 -4.12 -12.38 12.89
C ASP A 87 -5.16 -12.93 11.93
N ARG A 88 -6.43 -12.92 12.34
CA ARG A 88 -7.53 -13.52 11.58
C ARG A 88 -8.63 -12.51 11.36
N PHE A 89 -9.22 -12.52 10.18
CA PHE A 89 -10.38 -11.69 9.90
C PHE A 89 -11.34 -12.38 8.94
N ARG A 90 -12.61 -11.98 8.98
CA ARG A 90 -13.66 -12.48 8.10
C ARG A 90 -13.93 -11.47 7.00
N TYR A 91 -13.69 -11.88 5.76
CA TYR A 91 -14.04 -11.10 4.59
C TYR A 91 -15.40 -11.58 4.04
N ASP A 92 -16.41 -10.70 4.12
CA ASP A 92 -17.69 -10.88 3.46
C ASP A 92 -17.75 -10.04 2.17
N PRO A 93 -17.82 -10.66 0.97
CA PRO A 93 -17.94 -9.92 -0.27
C PRO A 93 -19.18 -9.02 -0.34
N MET A 94 -20.23 -9.28 0.44
CA MET A 94 -21.44 -8.46 0.51
C MET A 94 -21.32 -7.26 1.46
N ASN A 95 -20.26 -7.20 2.28
CA ASN A 95 -19.93 -6.07 3.13
C ASN A 95 -18.43 -5.74 2.97
N PRO A 96 -17.98 -5.32 1.77
CA PRO A 96 -16.57 -5.01 1.54
C PRO A 96 -16.14 -3.78 2.34
N VAL A 97 -14.84 -3.69 2.60
CA VAL A 97 -14.21 -2.46 3.08
C VAL A 97 -14.33 -1.38 1.99
N PRO A 98 -14.89 -0.21 2.32
CA PRO A 98 -15.08 0.86 1.35
C PRO A 98 -13.75 1.54 1.00
N THR A 99 -13.65 2.00 -0.24
CA THR A 99 -12.57 2.90 -0.66
C THR A 99 -12.79 4.29 -0.10
N VAL A 100 -11.79 4.80 0.62
CA VAL A 100 -11.77 6.15 1.17
C VAL A 100 -10.42 6.78 0.80
N GLY A 101 -10.41 7.62 -0.23
CA GLY A 101 -9.18 8.22 -0.76
C GLY A 101 -8.26 7.22 -1.45
N GLY A 102 -6.95 7.45 -1.29
CA GLY A 102 -5.90 6.64 -1.91
C GLY A 102 -5.61 7.05 -3.35
N GLY A 103 -4.81 6.22 -4.03
CA GLY A 103 -4.48 6.47 -5.44
C GLY A 103 -5.59 6.01 -6.36
N ASP A 104 -6.14 6.88 -7.20
CA ASP A 104 -7.02 6.48 -8.31
C ASP A 104 -6.61 7.21 -9.58
N CYS A 105 -6.56 6.50 -10.70
CA CYS A 105 -6.23 7.05 -12.01
C CYS A 105 -7.28 6.76 -13.08
N CYS A 106 -8.14 5.77 -12.84
CA CYS A 106 -8.65 4.97 -13.95
C CYS A 106 -10.06 4.41 -13.72
N ASN A 107 -10.74 4.81 -12.64
CA ASN A 107 -12.09 4.33 -12.30
C ASN A 107 -13.22 5.30 -12.72
N GLY A 108 -12.96 6.21 -13.67
CA GLY A 108 -14.00 7.09 -14.23
C GLY A 108 -14.67 8.02 -13.22
N GLY A 109 -14.00 8.36 -12.11
CA GLY A 109 -14.53 9.23 -11.05
C GLY A 109 -15.47 8.53 -10.06
N ILE A 110 -15.54 7.19 -10.07
CA ILE A 110 -16.32 6.42 -9.08
C ILE A 110 -15.75 6.58 -7.66
N VAL A 111 -14.45 6.87 -7.55
CA VAL A 111 -13.74 7.15 -6.31
C VAL A 111 -13.17 8.57 -6.35
N ILE A 112 -13.17 9.25 -5.21
CA ILE A 112 -12.46 10.52 -5.05
C ILE A 112 -11.03 10.19 -4.57
N PRO A 113 -9.99 10.41 -5.39
CA PRO A 113 -8.61 10.16 -4.98
C PRO A 113 -8.12 11.20 -3.97
N GLY A 114 -7.07 10.85 -3.23
CA GLY A 114 -6.32 11.79 -2.38
C GLY A 114 -6.11 11.30 -0.95
N ALA A 115 -5.57 12.18 -0.12
CA ALA A 115 -5.37 11.94 1.30
C ALA A 115 -6.69 12.09 2.05
N PHE A 116 -7.18 10.98 2.60
CA PHE A 116 -8.38 10.94 3.45
C PHE A 116 -8.08 10.20 4.74
N ASP A 117 -8.76 10.62 5.80
CA ASP A 117 -8.66 10.01 7.12
C ASP A 117 -9.26 8.60 7.13
N GLN A 118 -8.44 7.60 7.47
CA GLN A 118 -8.81 6.19 7.47
C GLN A 118 -9.49 5.72 8.75
N ARG A 119 -9.52 6.52 9.82
CA ARG A 119 -10.10 6.10 11.12
C ARG A 119 -11.48 5.47 11.02
N GLY A 120 -12.35 5.98 10.15
CA GLY A 120 -13.69 5.44 9.94
C GLY A 120 -13.72 4.06 9.27
N VAL A 121 -12.67 3.69 8.54
CA VAL A 121 -12.46 2.35 7.96
C VAL A 121 -11.77 1.43 8.95
N GLU A 122 -10.79 1.96 9.69
CA GLU A 122 -9.96 1.22 10.65
C GLU A 122 -10.77 0.63 11.81
N ILE A 123 -11.97 1.13 12.13
CA ILE A 123 -12.82 0.53 13.19
C ILE A 123 -13.38 -0.86 12.83
N ARG A 124 -13.23 -1.33 11.59
CA ARG A 124 -13.81 -2.60 11.15
C ARG A 124 -12.92 -3.78 11.54
N ASP A 125 -13.55 -4.85 11.99
CA ASP A 125 -12.85 -6.11 12.33
C ASP A 125 -12.19 -6.78 11.12
N ASP A 126 -12.60 -6.45 9.89
CA ASP A 126 -11.97 -6.96 8.66
C ASP A 126 -10.84 -6.06 8.13
N VAL A 127 -10.38 -5.12 8.96
CA VAL A 127 -9.19 -4.29 8.73
C VAL A 127 -8.20 -4.55 9.87
N LEU A 128 -7.07 -5.16 9.53
CA LEU A 128 -5.95 -5.34 10.45
C LEU A 128 -5.08 -4.10 10.42
N VAL A 129 -4.71 -3.57 11.59
CA VAL A 129 -3.97 -2.31 11.72
C VAL A 129 -2.64 -2.56 12.42
N TYR A 130 -1.54 -2.24 11.76
CA TYR A 130 -0.18 -2.36 12.30
C TYR A 130 0.50 -1.00 12.30
N SER A 131 0.99 -0.54 13.45
CA SER A 131 1.65 0.76 13.55
C SER A 131 3.03 0.65 14.19
N THR A 132 3.96 1.52 13.81
CA THR A 132 5.18 1.74 14.59
C THR A 132 4.86 2.44 15.91
N GLU A 133 5.82 2.48 16.83
CA GLU A 133 5.84 3.53 17.84
C GLU A 133 5.94 4.92 17.21
N PRO A 134 5.59 6.02 17.92
CA PRO A 134 5.78 7.36 17.42
C PRO A 134 7.25 7.55 17.07
N LEU A 135 7.50 8.05 15.87
CA LEU A 135 8.85 8.24 15.37
C LEU A 135 9.59 9.27 16.22
N THR A 136 10.77 8.91 16.70
CA THR A 136 11.65 9.84 17.43
C THR A 136 12.45 10.75 16.50
N GLU A 137 12.57 10.38 15.23
CA GLU A 137 13.19 11.15 14.16
C GLU A 137 12.31 11.15 12.92
N ALA A 138 12.33 12.24 12.14
CA ALA A 138 11.59 12.29 10.89
C ALA A 138 12.24 11.40 9.83
N ILE A 139 11.43 10.64 9.10
CA ILE A 139 11.90 9.69 8.07
C ILE A 139 11.25 10.05 6.74
N GLU A 140 12.07 10.21 5.70
CA GLU A 140 11.57 10.34 4.33
C GLU A 140 11.59 9.00 3.61
N VAL A 141 10.43 8.59 3.12
CA VAL A 141 10.23 7.41 2.29
C VAL A 141 9.96 7.88 0.87
N SER A 142 10.89 7.65 -0.05
CA SER A 142 10.76 8.00 -1.47
C SER A 142 11.18 6.86 -2.37
N GLY A 143 10.23 6.28 -3.11
CA GLY A 143 10.46 5.14 -3.98
C GLY A 143 9.25 4.21 -4.04
N PHE A 144 9.53 2.92 -4.16
CA PHE A 144 8.55 1.85 -4.12
C PHE A 144 8.52 1.20 -2.73
N VAL A 145 7.37 1.24 -2.08
CA VAL A 145 7.11 0.52 -0.83
C VAL A 145 6.60 -0.87 -1.20
N ASP A 146 7.38 -1.89 -0.86
CA ASP A 146 7.06 -3.29 -1.11
C ASP A 146 6.37 -3.91 0.11
N ALA A 147 5.43 -4.82 -0.13
CA ALA A 147 4.82 -5.62 0.92
C ALA A 147 4.94 -7.11 0.57
N VAL A 148 5.27 -7.92 1.57
CA VAL A 148 5.25 -9.38 1.46
C VAL A 148 4.38 -9.90 2.59
N LEU A 149 3.27 -10.53 2.22
CA LEU A 149 2.34 -11.12 3.17
C LEU A 149 2.43 -12.64 3.08
N HIS A 150 2.55 -13.31 4.21
CA HIS A 150 2.35 -14.75 4.30
C HIS A 150 0.92 -14.99 4.78
N VAL A 151 0.10 -15.60 3.93
CA VAL A 151 -1.34 -15.63 4.13
C VAL A 151 -1.91 -17.02 3.94
N SER A 152 -3.02 -17.29 4.62
CA SER A 152 -3.87 -18.44 4.31
C SER A 152 -5.33 -18.01 4.24
N SER A 153 -6.15 -18.77 3.52
CA SER A 153 -7.59 -18.56 3.47
C SER A 153 -8.32 -19.87 3.70
N SER A 154 -9.58 -19.78 4.12
CA SER A 154 -10.55 -20.89 4.05
C SER A 154 -11.15 -21.05 2.65
N ALA A 155 -11.04 -20.03 1.79
CA ALA A 155 -11.57 -20.02 0.43
C ALA A 155 -10.52 -20.47 -0.61
N PRO A 156 -10.97 -20.99 -1.77
CA PRO A 156 -10.07 -21.35 -2.88
C PRO A 156 -9.43 -20.14 -3.58
N ASP A 157 -9.99 -18.94 -3.42
CA ASP A 157 -9.40 -17.69 -3.88
C ASP A 157 -9.92 -16.54 -3.00
N THR A 158 -9.13 -15.47 -2.88
CA THR A 158 -9.51 -14.24 -2.18
C THR A 158 -8.54 -13.12 -2.58
N ASP A 159 -8.76 -11.90 -2.11
CA ASP A 159 -7.85 -10.77 -2.33
C ASP A 159 -7.16 -10.37 -1.02
N PHE A 160 -5.98 -9.74 -1.12
CA PHE A 160 -5.28 -9.10 -0.01
C PHE A 160 -4.87 -7.69 -0.42
N ALA A 161 -5.42 -6.69 0.26
CA ALA A 161 -5.12 -5.29 0.09
C ALA A 161 -4.18 -4.81 1.19
N VAL A 162 -3.28 -3.91 0.82
CA VAL A 162 -2.35 -3.24 1.74
C VAL A 162 -2.48 -1.75 1.54
N LYS A 163 -2.60 -1.00 2.63
CA LYS A 163 -2.52 0.46 2.61
C LYS A 163 -1.37 0.95 3.45
N LEU A 164 -0.66 1.97 2.98
CA LEU A 164 0.31 2.74 3.74
C LEU A 164 -0.36 4.02 4.23
N VAL A 165 -0.20 4.31 5.52
CA VAL A 165 -0.89 5.40 6.22
C VAL A 165 0.10 6.18 7.10
N ASP A 166 -0.03 7.50 7.10
CA ASP A 166 0.64 8.40 8.03
C ASP A 166 -0.30 8.80 9.16
N VAL A 167 0.01 8.38 10.39
CA VAL A 167 -0.78 8.74 11.57
C VAL A 167 -0.15 9.93 12.25
N ALA A 168 -0.83 11.06 12.23
CA ALA A 168 -0.42 12.28 12.90
C ALA A 168 -0.49 12.14 14.43
N PRO A 169 0.22 12.99 15.22
CA PRO A 169 0.19 12.94 16.68
C PRO A 169 -1.20 13.14 17.31
N ASP A 170 -2.13 13.78 16.59
CA ASP A 170 -3.53 13.95 17.00
C ASP A 170 -4.41 12.72 16.71
N GLY A 171 -3.82 11.67 16.12
CA GLY A 171 -4.46 10.41 15.75
C GLY A 171 -5.08 10.40 14.35
N THR A 172 -5.05 11.49 13.59
CA THR A 172 -5.56 11.53 12.21
C THR A 172 -4.74 10.60 11.31
N ALA A 173 -5.38 9.70 10.57
CA ALA A 173 -4.74 8.62 9.82
C ALA A 173 -4.83 8.85 8.30
N TRP A 174 -3.85 9.53 7.71
CA TRP A 174 -3.86 9.88 6.29
C TRP A 174 -3.38 8.74 5.40
N ILE A 175 -4.25 8.22 4.53
CA ILE A 175 -3.82 7.27 3.51
C ILE A 175 -2.80 7.92 2.56
N ILE A 176 -1.66 7.26 2.38
CA ILE A 176 -0.57 7.67 1.49
C ILE A 176 -0.65 6.94 0.15
N GLY A 177 -1.00 5.65 0.19
CA GLY A 177 -1.16 4.84 -1.00
C GLY A 177 -1.61 3.43 -0.65
N ASP A 178 -2.10 2.71 -1.65
CA ASP A 178 -2.68 1.39 -1.46
C ASP A 178 -2.54 0.52 -2.70
N THR A 179 -2.55 -0.79 -2.46
CA THR A 179 -2.40 -1.84 -3.48
C THR A 179 -3.27 -3.03 -3.11
N ILE A 180 -3.60 -3.88 -4.08
CA ILE A 180 -4.33 -5.13 -3.85
C ILE A 180 -3.75 -6.23 -4.73
N PHE A 181 -3.84 -7.46 -4.25
CA PHE A 181 -3.46 -8.63 -5.03
C PHE A 181 -4.46 -9.76 -4.86
N ARG A 182 -4.86 -10.36 -5.99
CA ARG A 182 -5.74 -11.53 -6.01
C ARG A 182 -4.93 -12.82 -5.93
N ALA A 183 -5.21 -13.64 -4.92
CA ALA A 183 -4.36 -14.76 -4.53
C ALA A 183 -4.18 -15.82 -5.62
N ARG A 184 -5.18 -16.03 -6.50
CA ARG A 184 -5.01 -16.98 -7.61
C ARG A 184 -3.84 -16.63 -8.53
N TYR A 185 -3.47 -15.36 -8.66
CA TYR A 185 -2.39 -14.92 -9.56
C TYR A 185 -1.00 -14.88 -8.90
N ARG A 186 -0.84 -15.43 -7.69
CA ARG A 186 0.42 -15.37 -6.92
C ARG A 186 1.64 -15.97 -7.62
N GLY A 187 1.44 -16.87 -8.58
CA GLY A 187 2.49 -17.49 -9.40
C GLY A 187 2.70 -16.83 -10.77
N GLY A 188 1.98 -15.74 -11.06
CA GLY A 188 1.92 -15.09 -12.36
C GLY A 188 0.47 -14.87 -12.84
N PHE A 189 0.22 -13.75 -13.52
CA PHE A 189 -1.12 -13.41 -14.05
C PHE A 189 -1.59 -14.38 -15.14
N ASP A 190 -0.67 -15.06 -15.81
CA ASP A 190 -0.89 -16.11 -16.81
C ASP A 190 -1.04 -17.52 -16.20
N LYS A 191 -0.80 -17.66 -14.89
CA LYS A 191 -0.74 -18.96 -14.18
C LYS A 191 -1.64 -18.95 -12.93
N PRO A 192 -2.96 -18.83 -13.09
CA PRO A 192 -3.86 -18.87 -11.94
C PRO A 192 -3.81 -20.23 -11.25
N ALA A 193 -3.68 -20.22 -9.93
CA ALA A 193 -3.70 -21.42 -9.08
C ALA A 193 -4.59 -21.18 -7.86
N MET A 194 -5.50 -22.10 -7.54
CA MET A 194 -6.33 -21.95 -6.34
C MET A 194 -5.52 -22.14 -5.06
N MET A 195 -5.98 -21.54 -3.97
CA MET A 195 -5.49 -21.80 -2.62
C MET A 195 -6.11 -23.10 -2.09
N ARG A 196 -5.35 -23.85 -1.29
CA ARG A 196 -5.91 -24.90 -0.45
C ARG A 196 -6.26 -24.30 0.91
N PRO A 197 -7.43 -24.65 1.49
CA PRO A 197 -7.83 -24.16 2.80
C PRO A 197 -6.74 -24.37 3.87
N GLY A 198 -6.32 -23.29 4.52
CA GLY A 198 -5.31 -23.31 5.59
C GLY A 198 -3.85 -23.44 5.14
N GLU A 199 -3.57 -23.68 3.85
CA GLU A 199 -2.20 -23.66 3.34
C GLU A 199 -1.68 -22.22 3.28
N VAL A 200 -0.42 -22.01 3.69
CA VAL A 200 0.21 -20.69 3.75
C VAL A 200 0.94 -20.40 2.44
N TYR A 201 0.63 -19.26 1.84
CA TYR A 201 1.23 -18.78 0.60
C TYR A 201 1.84 -17.39 0.77
N PRO A 202 2.99 -17.11 0.15
CA PRO A 202 3.49 -15.75 0.03
C PRO A 202 2.72 -14.99 -1.06
N ILE A 203 2.24 -13.80 -0.73
CA ILE A 203 1.64 -12.84 -1.66
C ILE A 203 2.49 -11.58 -1.69
N LYS A 204 2.75 -11.08 -2.89
CA LYS A 204 3.51 -9.85 -3.14
C LYS A 204 2.66 -8.90 -3.97
N PRO A 205 1.88 -8.02 -3.34
CA PRO A 205 1.14 -6.99 -4.06
C PRO A 205 2.07 -6.07 -4.84
N SER A 206 1.54 -5.40 -5.86
CA SER A 206 2.30 -4.41 -6.61
C SER A 206 2.83 -3.31 -5.68
N PRO A 207 4.06 -2.82 -5.86
CA PRO A 207 4.65 -1.84 -4.95
C PRO A 207 3.90 -0.51 -4.96
N ILE A 208 3.81 0.15 -3.81
CA ILE A 208 3.21 1.48 -3.67
C ILE A 208 4.29 2.52 -3.97
N ALA A 209 4.15 3.26 -5.07
CA ALA A 209 5.05 4.37 -5.38
C ALA A 209 4.66 5.63 -4.59
N THR A 210 5.57 6.15 -3.76
CA THR A 210 5.28 7.35 -2.95
C THR A 210 6.53 8.17 -2.63
N SER A 211 6.33 9.43 -2.24
CA SER A 211 7.30 10.27 -1.55
C SER A 211 6.62 11.00 -0.40
N ILE A 212 6.96 10.62 0.83
CA ILE A 212 6.39 11.16 2.06
C ILE A 212 7.48 11.30 3.13
N ARG A 213 7.50 12.42 3.84
CA ARG A 213 8.27 12.61 5.07
C ARG A 213 7.35 12.48 6.26
N PHE A 214 7.45 11.34 6.97
CA PHE A 214 6.81 11.14 8.26
C PHE A 214 7.51 12.02 9.31
N GLY A 215 6.74 12.82 10.04
CA GLY A 215 7.25 13.74 11.05
C GLY A 215 7.66 13.06 12.36
N VAL A 216 8.33 13.80 13.25
CA VAL A 216 8.53 13.37 14.64
C VAL A 216 7.17 13.25 15.32
N GLY A 217 6.95 12.17 16.08
CA GLY A 217 5.68 11.87 16.73
C GLY A 217 4.62 11.25 15.83
N HIS A 218 4.82 11.24 14.51
CA HIS A 218 3.96 10.48 13.59
C HIS A 218 4.21 8.98 13.73
N ARG A 219 3.31 8.15 13.23
CA ARG A 219 3.51 6.70 13.09
C ARG A 219 3.41 6.29 11.63
N ILE A 220 4.24 5.34 11.23
CA ILE A 220 4.02 4.62 9.99
C ILE A 220 3.00 3.53 10.30
N ARG A 221 1.92 3.49 9.53
CA ARG A 221 0.87 2.49 9.67
C ARG A 221 0.67 1.71 8.38
N VAL A 222 0.43 0.42 8.54
CA VAL A 222 0.03 -0.49 7.47
C VAL A 222 -1.33 -1.08 7.83
N GLU A 223 -2.27 -0.97 6.90
CA GLU A 223 -3.55 -1.68 6.98
C GLU A 223 -3.51 -2.90 6.08
N VAL A 224 -4.06 -4.03 6.55
CA VAL A 224 -4.26 -5.24 5.74
C VAL A 224 -5.73 -5.64 5.78
N THR A 225 -6.33 -5.87 4.61
CA THR A 225 -7.71 -6.35 4.47
C THR A 225 -7.84 -7.18 3.20
N SER A 226 -9.04 -7.63 2.84
CA SER A 226 -9.32 -8.40 1.62
C SER A 226 -10.25 -7.70 0.64
N SER A 227 -10.49 -6.40 0.82
CA SER A 227 -11.22 -5.59 -0.15
C SER A 227 -10.89 -4.12 -0.04
N ASN A 228 -11.11 -3.39 -1.14
CA ASN A 228 -11.05 -1.93 -1.18
C ASN A 228 -11.97 -1.49 -2.32
N PHE A 229 -13.28 -1.49 -2.07
CA PHE A 229 -14.34 -1.33 -3.07
C PHE A 229 -14.97 0.07 -2.99
N PRO A 230 -15.22 0.79 -4.09
CA PRO A 230 -15.26 0.29 -5.47
C PRO A 230 -13.98 0.44 -6.29
N LYS A 231 -12.86 0.90 -5.70
CA LYS A 231 -11.60 1.02 -6.46
C LYS A 231 -11.18 -0.30 -7.10
N PHE A 232 -11.34 -1.40 -6.37
CA PHE A 232 -11.10 -2.74 -6.88
C PHE A 232 -12.36 -3.59 -6.83
N VAL A 233 -12.57 -4.41 -7.87
CA VAL A 233 -13.67 -5.38 -7.91
C VAL A 233 -13.47 -6.43 -6.83
N ARG A 234 -14.51 -6.61 -6.01
CA ARG A 234 -14.55 -7.56 -4.88
C ARG A 234 -14.21 -8.98 -5.32
N ASN A 235 -13.50 -9.71 -4.46
CA ASN A 235 -13.41 -11.15 -4.62
C ASN A 235 -14.67 -11.82 -4.07
N LEU A 236 -15.32 -12.71 -4.83
CA LEU A 236 -16.48 -13.45 -4.32
C LEU A 236 -16.08 -14.72 -3.55
N ASN A 237 -14.79 -15.00 -3.46
CA ASN A 237 -14.17 -16.10 -2.71
C ASN A 237 -14.55 -17.51 -3.20
N THR A 238 -15.12 -17.65 -4.40
CA THR A 238 -15.56 -18.92 -4.98
C THR A 238 -14.48 -19.61 -5.82
N GLY A 239 -13.47 -18.86 -6.27
CA GLY A 239 -12.53 -19.30 -7.32
C GLY A 239 -13.13 -19.23 -8.74
N GLY A 240 -14.39 -18.81 -8.87
CA GLY A 240 -15.09 -18.69 -10.13
C GLY A 240 -14.73 -17.42 -10.93
N PRO A 241 -15.42 -17.20 -12.06
CA PRO A 241 -15.34 -15.96 -12.82
C PRO A 241 -16.16 -14.86 -12.14
N ASN A 242 -15.49 -14.06 -11.29
CA ASN A 242 -16.14 -13.03 -10.47
C ASN A 242 -17.03 -12.06 -11.26
N GLU A 243 -16.72 -11.80 -12.53
CA GLU A 243 -17.50 -10.90 -13.39
C GLU A 243 -18.87 -11.46 -13.80
N ARG A 244 -19.10 -12.76 -13.59
CA ARG A 244 -20.35 -13.48 -13.89
C ARG A 244 -21.08 -13.96 -12.64
N GLU A 245 -20.49 -13.75 -11.48
CA GLU A 245 -20.98 -14.25 -10.21
C GLU A 245 -21.63 -13.12 -9.40
N SER A 246 -22.63 -13.49 -8.60
CA SER A 246 -23.36 -12.56 -7.73
C SER A 246 -23.48 -13.06 -6.29
N LYS A 247 -23.14 -14.33 -6.04
CA LYS A 247 -23.17 -14.95 -4.71
C LYS A 247 -21.73 -15.16 -4.24
N GLY A 248 -21.35 -14.43 -3.20
CA GLY A 248 -20.07 -14.61 -2.53
C GLY A 248 -20.14 -15.65 -1.41
N VAL A 249 -18.96 -16.13 -1.02
CA VAL A 249 -18.75 -16.94 0.19
C VAL A 249 -17.94 -16.10 1.18
N VAL A 250 -18.29 -16.12 2.46
CA VAL A 250 -17.47 -15.47 3.49
C VAL A 250 -16.18 -16.26 3.68
N ALA A 251 -15.03 -15.60 3.56
CA ALA A 251 -13.72 -16.21 3.78
C ALA A 251 -13.15 -15.79 5.14
N THR A 252 -12.68 -16.74 5.94
CA THR A 252 -11.71 -16.47 7.00
C THR A 252 -10.32 -16.39 6.38
N ASN A 253 -9.70 -15.22 6.46
CA ASN A 253 -8.36 -14.92 5.98
C ASN A 253 -7.43 -14.69 7.17
N VAL A 254 -6.14 -15.01 6.97
CA VAL A 254 -5.15 -15.05 8.05
C VAL A 254 -3.84 -14.44 7.56
N ILE A 255 -3.25 -13.55 8.37
CA ILE A 255 -1.89 -13.03 8.18
C ILE A 255 -0.98 -13.73 9.18
N HIS A 256 0.09 -14.34 8.67
CA HIS A 256 1.05 -15.12 9.46
C HIS A 256 2.31 -14.33 9.74
N HIS A 257 2.87 -14.58 10.92
CA HIS A 257 4.07 -13.90 11.44
C HIS A 257 5.23 -14.88 11.71
N ALA A 258 5.02 -16.16 11.42
CA ALA A 258 5.93 -17.26 11.69
C ALA A 258 7.42 -16.99 11.34
N PRO A 259 8.37 -17.44 12.18
CA PRO A 259 9.78 -17.47 11.83
C PRO A 259 10.05 -18.14 10.48
N GLY A 260 10.87 -17.50 9.64
CA GLY A 260 11.17 -17.95 8.28
C GLY A 260 10.08 -17.66 7.25
N ARG A 261 8.88 -17.28 7.68
CA ARG A 261 7.77 -16.80 6.83
C ARG A 261 7.09 -15.54 7.41
N PRO A 262 7.85 -14.53 7.87
CA PRO A 262 7.22 -13.36 8.47
C PRO A 262 6.60 -12.47 7.39
N SER A 263 5.48 -11.83 7.71
CA SER A 263 4.92 -10.76 6.88
C SER A 263 5.63 -9.43 7.16
N TYR A 264 5.91 -8.63 6.13
CA TYR A 264 6.65 -7.38 6.29
C TYR A 264 6.35 -6.37 5.18
N VAL A 265 6.70 -5.11 5.45
CA VAL A 265 6.84 -4.05 4.45
C VAL A 265 8.28 -3.57 4.37
N GLU A 266 8.71 -3.15 3.18
CA GLU A 266 10.02 -2.55 2.93
C GLU A 266 9.85 -1.12 2.44
N LEU A 267 10.45 -0.18 3.17
CA LEU A 267 10.33 1.25 2.95
C LEU A 267 11.65 1.79 2.37
N PRO A 268 11.62 2.46 1.21
CA PRO A 268 12.78 3.12 0.63
C PRO A 268 13.10 4.43 1.36
N VAL A 269 13.93 4.36 2.41
CA VAL A 269 14.29 5.52 3.25
C VAL A 269 15.41 6.33 2.62
N VAL A 270 15.17 7.62 2.39
CA VAL A 270 16.19 8.60 1.98
C VAL A 270 16.89 9.12 3.23
N ARG A 271 18.22 9.10 3.23
CA ARG A 271 19.06 9.70 4.30
C ARG A 271 19.81 10.91 3.78
#